data_AF-Q01RA8-F1
#
_entry.id   AF-Q01RA8-F1
#
_cell.length_a   1.000
_cell.length_b   1.000
_cell.length_c   1.000
_cell.angle_alpha   90.00
_cell.angle_beta   90.00
_cell.angle_gamma   90.00
#
_symmetry.space_group_name_H-M   'P 1'
#
loop_
_entity.id
_entity.type
_entity.pdbx_description
1 polymer ?
#
loop_
_entity_poly.entity_id
_entity_poly.type
_entity_poly.pdbx_seq_one_letter_code
_entity_poly.pdbx_strand_id
1 'polypeptide(L)'
;MLERYCRGLDGWPRAWMGIEKDLPPGEKLIACFRPFLEKLVASDLSPKTIQKHVDNLWTLGGEIIRDLHEDPSLRRKSIEQILADRIDDEGGPLVYTMESEEDQQRSFDSTCKKVHRFLSQSSR
;
A
#
# COMPACT_ATOMS: atom_id res chain seq x y z
N MET A 1 13.48 5.76 13.15
CA MET A 1 12.56 6.86 12.75
C MET A 1 11.27 6.32 12.15
N LEU A 2 11.35 5.35 11.22
CA LEU A 2 10.19 4.66 10.63
C LEU A 2 9.22 4.04 11.65
N GLU A 3 9.75 3.36 12.67
CA GLU A 3 8.96 2.72 13.75
C GLU A 3 8.01 3.66 14.50
N ARG A 4 8.28 4.98 14.50
CA ARG A 4 7.42 5.97 15.15
C ARG A 4 6.05 6.08 14.48
N TYR A 5 6.01 5.84 13.17
CA TYR A 5 4.82 5.98 12.33
C TYR A 5 4.26 4.62 11.90
N CYS A 6 5.14 3.65 11.63
CA CYS A 6 4.78 2.32 11.18
C CYS A 6 4.88 1.30 12.32
N ARG A 7 4.15 1.53 13.42
CA ARG A 7 4.16 0.58 14.54
C ARG A 7 3.66 -0.78 14.06
N GLY A 8 4.53 -1.78 14.17
CA GLY A 8 4.20 -3.14 13.77
C GLY A 8 4.18 -3.37 12.26
N LEU A 9 4.98 -2.66 11.48
CA LEU A 9 5.11 -2.89 10.02
C LEU A 9 5.31 -4.38 9.68
N ASP A 10 6.13 -5.09 10.47
CA ASP A 10 6.38 -6.53 10.30
C ASP A 10 5.16 -7.40 10.65
N GLY A 11 4.19 -6.85 11.38
CA GLY A 11 2.92 -7.50 11.69
C GLY A 11 1.82 -7.26 10.65
N TRP A 12 2.01 -6.33 9.72
CA TRP A 12 1.01 -6.00 8.70
C TRP A 12 0.62 -7.20 7.83
N PRO A 13 1.55 -8.03 7.31
CA PRO A 13 1.19 -9.20 6.51
C PRO A 13 0.23 -10.13 7.23
N ARG A 14 0.47 -10.37 8.54
CA ARG A 14 -0.38 -11.23 9.36
C ARG A 14 -1.74 -10.61 9.66
N ALA A 15 -1.84 -9.29 9.71
CA ALA A 15 -3.09 -8.60 9.95
C ALA A 15 -3.97 -8.48 8.68
N TRP A 16 -3.37 -8.43 7.50
CA TRP A 16 -4.10 -8.49 6.22
C TRP A 16 -4.52 -9.91 5.84
N MET A 17 -3.76 -10.91 6.29
CA MET A 17 -3.94 -12.32 5.95
C MET A 17 -5.36 -12.83 6.28
N GLY A 18 -6.08 -13.32 5.26
CA GLY A 18 -7.30 -14.12 5.47
C GLY A 18 -6.98 -15.61 5.62
N ILE A 19 -5.99 -16.10 4.87
CA ILE A 19 -5.46 -17.47 4.92
C ILE A 19 -3.93 -17.47 4.88
N GLU A 20 -3.26 -18.52 5.38
CA GLU A 20 -1.78 -18.57 5.43
C GLU A 20 -1.08 -18.31 4.09
N LYS A 21 -1.74 -18.65 2.97
CA LYS A 21 -1.22 -18.38 1.62
C LYS A 21 -1.14 -16.88 1.29
N ASP A 22 -1.68 -16.00 2.12
CA ASP A 22 -1.63 -14.54 1.96
C ASP A 22 -0.40 -13.93 2.63
N LEU A 23 0.31 -14.67 3.49
CA LEU A 23 1.53 -14.17 4.14
C LEU A 23 2.63 -13.86 3.13
N PRO A 24 3.01 -14.78 2.21
CA PRO A 24 4.08 -14.47 1.25
C PRO A 24 3.82 -13.24 0.37
N PRO A 25 2.61 -13.02 -0.21
CA PRO A 25 2.34 -11.77 -0.92
C PRO A 25 2.32 -10.55 0.01
N GLY A 26 1.83 -10.68 1.25
CA GLY A 26 1.86 -9.60 2.24
C GLY A 26 3.29 -9.16 2.60
N GLU A 27 4.20 -10.10 2.82
CA GLU A 27 5.61 -9.82 3.09
C GLU A 27 6.29 -9.11 1.90
N LYS A 28 5.98 -9.54 0.68
CA LYS A 28 6.46 -8.89 -0.55
C LYS A 28 5.92 -7.46 -0.69
N LEU A 29 4.65 -7.21 -0.35
CA LEU A 29 4.10 -5.85 -0.30
C LEU A 29 4.88 -4.96 0.67
N ILE A 30 5.22 -5.47 1.86
CA ILE A 30 6.06 -4.73 2.82
C ILE A 30 7.44 -4.44 2.26
N ALA A 31 8.04 -5.38 1.53
CA ALA A 31 9.32 -5.15 0.86
C ALA A 31 9.23 -4.02 -0.19
N CYS A 32 8.12 -3.93 -0.93
CA CYS A 32 7.87 -2.82 -1.87
C CYS A 32 7.59 -1.48 -1.16
N PHE A 33 6.84 -1.50 -0.05
CA PHE A 33 6.44 -0.29 0.66
C PHE A 33 7.54 0.30 1.55
N ARG A 34 8.42 -0.52 2.11
CA ARG A 34 9.45 -0.07 3.07
C ARG A 34 10.35 1.05 2.51
N PRO A 35 10.94 0.96 1.31
CA PRO A 35 11.76 2.03 0.77
C PRO A 35 10.99 3.34 0.55
N PHE A 36 9.72 3.25 0.14
CA PHE A 36 8.84 4.41 -0.01
C PHE A 36 8.56 5.07 1.35
N LEU A 37 8.23 4.26 2.35
CA LEU A 37 7.99 4.73 3.72
C LEU A 37 9.22 5.40 4.34
N GLU A 38 10.42 4.86 4.12
CA GLU A 38 11.67 5.46 4.55
C GLU A 38 11.90 6.83 3.91
N LYS A 39 11.68 6.95 2.60
CA LYS A 39 11.73 8.24 1.88
C LYS A 39 10.70 9.25 2.41
N LEU A 40 9.51 8.76 2.75
CA LEU A 40 8.43 9.58 3.25
C LEU A 40 8.73 10.14 4.65
N VAL A 41 9.33 9.32 5.51
CA VAL A 41 9.77 9.73 6.86
C VAL A 41 10.98 10.67 6.82
N ALA A 42 11.83 10.56 5.80
CA ALA A 42 12.97 11.46 5.59
C ALA A 42 12.60 12.79 4.91
N SER A 43 11.34 12.99 4.54
CA SER A 43 10.87 14.22 3.90
C SER A 43 10.46 15.30 4.90
N ASP A 44 10.26 16.53 4.42
CA ASP A 44 9.80 17.67 5.25
C ASP A 44 8.28 17.63 5.56
N LEU A 45 7.62 16.49 5.37
CA LEU A 45 6.20 16.34 5.66
C LEU A 45 5.93 16.39 7.16
N SER A 46 4.79 16.97 7.53
CA SER A 46 4.35 16.98 8.92
C SER A 46 4.11 15.55 9.45
N PRO A 47 4.30 15.29 10.75
CA PRO A 47 4.01 13.97 11.34
C PRO A 47 2.58 13.47 11.05
N LYS A 48 1.59 14.37 11.04
CA LYS A 48 0.20 14.04 10.71
C LYS A 48 0.05 13.60 9.26
N THR A 49 0.74 14.26 8.34
CA THR A 49 0.73 13.88 6.92
C THR A 49 1.45 12.56 6.69
N ILE A 50 2.55 12.31 7.41
CA ILE A 50 3.25 11.03 7.37
C ILE A 50 2.33 9.91 7.81
N GLN A 51 1.69 10.04 8.97
CA GLN A 51 0.78 9.02 9.48
C GLN A 51 -0.37 8.74 8.50
N LYS A 52 -0.95 9.78 7.91
CA LYS A 52 -2.02 9.62 6.91
C LYS A 52 -1.58 8.79 5.69
N HIS A 53 -0.36 8.99 5.20
CA HIS A 53 0.18 8.15 4.12
C HIS A 53 0.45 6.70 4.56
N VAL A 54 0.91 6.50 5.80
CA VAL A 54 1.07 5.15 6.39
C VAL A 54 -0.27 4.44 6.46
N ASP A 55 -1.31 5.09 6.96
CA ASP A 55 -2.65 4.51 7.10
C ASP A 55 -3.24 4.16 5.72
N ASN A 56 -3.04 5.03 4.71
CA ASN A 56 -3.47 4.73 3.35
C ASN A 56 -2.71 3.54 2.72
N LEU A 57 -1.41 3.38 3.00
CA LEU A 57 -0.66 2.20 2.55
C LEU A 57 -1.12 0.92 3.25
N TRP A 58 -1.49 1.01 4.53
CA TRP A 58 -2.11 -0.10 5.23
C TRP A 58 -3.38 -0.56 4.52
N THR A 59 -4.24 0.40 4.14
CA THR A 59 -5.47 0.12 3.38
C THR A 59 -5.16 -0.50 2.02
N LEU A 60 -4.19 0.05 1.27
CA LEU A 60 -3.80 -0.47 -0.04
C LEU A 60 -3.32 -1.92 0.04
N GLY A 61 -2.50 -2.25 1.05
CA GLY A 61 -2.04 -3.62 1.27
C GLY A 61 -3.19 -4.57 1.58
N GLY A 62 -4.13 -4.14 2.42
CA GLY A 62 -5.35 -4.91 2.72
C GLY A 62 -6.20 -5.18 1.48
N GLU A 63 -6.42 -4.17 0.63
CA GLU A 63 -7.16 -4.33 -0.63
C GLU A 63 -6.48 -5.31 -1.59
N ILE A 64 -5.16 -5.20 -1.77
CA ILE A 64 -4.43 -6.12 -2.66
C ILE A 64 -4.53 -7.57 -2.14
N ILE A 65 -4.42 -7.79 -0.84
CA ILE A 65 -4.56 -9.13 -0.26
C ILE A 65 -5.98 -9.65 -0.41
N ARG A 66 -7.00 -8.80 -0.22
CA ARG A 66 -8.40 -9.16 -0.47
C ARG A 66 -8.61 -9.55 -1.93
N ASP A 67 -8.09 -8.79 -2.88
CA ASP A 67 -8.15 -9.11 -4.31
C ASP A 67 -7.51 -10.47 -4.63
N LEU A 68 -6.35 -10.77 -4.03
CA LEU A 68 -5.66 -12.07 -4.21
C LEU A 68 -6.44 -13.24 -3.60
N HIS A 69 -7.32 -12.96 -2.64
CA HIS A 69 -8.22 -13.95 -2.06
C HIS A 69 -9.45 -14.16 -2.95
N GLU A 70 -10.08 -13.08 -3.41
CA GLU A 70 -11.28 -13.11 -4.24
C GLU A 70 -11.01 -13.62 -5.66
N ASP A 71 -9.87 -13.26 -6.25
CA ASP A 71 -9.40 -13.77 -7.53
C ASP A 71 -8.03 -14.47 -7.37
N PRO A 72 -8.01 -15.78 -7.11
CA PRO A 72 -6.78 -16.56 -7.01
C PRO A 72 -5.92 -16.54 -8.29
N SER A 73 -6.47 -16.17 -9.45
CA SER A 73 -5.70 -16.11 -10.69
C SER A 73 -4.63 -14.99 -10.65
N LEU A 74 -4.87 -13.94 -9.86
CA LEU A 74 -3.93 -12.84 -9.65
C LEU A 74 -2.63 -13.30 -8.97
N ARG A 75 -2.65 -14.43 -8.23
CA ARG A 75 -1.45 -14.99 -7.58
C ARG A 75 -0.39 -15.47 -8.58
N ARG A 76 -0.73 -15.54 -9.86
CA ARG A 76 0.23 -15.83 -10.94
C ARG A 76 1.10 -14.62 -11.30
N LYS A 77 0.66 -13.40 -10.93
CA LYS A 77 1.41 -12.16 -11.13
C LYS A 77 2.37 -11.92 -9.96
N SER A 78 3.45 -11.20 -10.21
CA SER A 78 4.30 -10.67 -9.13
C SER A 78 3.58 -9.53 -8.40
N ILE A 79 4.02 -9.21 -7.17
CA ILE A 79 3.43 -8.09 -6.41
C ILE A 79 3.68 -6.76 -7.12
N GLU A 80 4.83 -6.60 -7.76
CA GLU A 80 5.18 -5.42 -8.55
C GLU A 80 4.23 -5.25 -9.74
N GLN A 81 3.89 -6.35 -10.44
CA GLN A 81 2.90 -6.33 -11.51
C GLN A 81 1.51 -5.97 -10.98
N ILE A 82 1.10 -6.54 -9.85
CA ILE A 82 -0.18 -6.21 -9.23
C ILE A 82 -0.24 -4.73 -8.82
N LEU A 83 0.82 -4.20 -8.21
CA LEU A 83 0.91 -2.78 -7.89
C LEU A 83 0.82 -1.94 -9.17
N ALA A 84 1.58 -2.27 -10.21
CA ALA A 84 1.53 -1.53 -11.48
C ALA A 84 0.15 -1.55 -12.16
N ASP A 85 -0.62 -2.64 -12.00
CA ASP A 85 -1.98 -2.76 -12.53
C ASP A 85 -3.03 -2.03 -11.67
N ARG A 86 -2.74 -1.78 -10.39
CA ARG A 86 -3.71 -1.26 -9.41
C ARG A 86 -3.51 0.21 -9.06
N ILE A 87 -2.30 0.76 -9.25
CA ILE A 87 -1.99 2.14 -8.95
C ILE A 87 -1.32 2.82 -10.14
N ASP A 88 -1.81 4.01 -10.48
CA ASP A 88 -1.37 4.80 -11.62
C ASP A 88 -1.30 6.29 -11.29
N ASP A 89 -1.21 7.13 -12.31
CA ASP A 89 -1.17 8.58 -12.18
C ASP A 89 -2.53 9.21 -11.80
N GLU A 90 -3.63 8.46 -11.85
CA GLU A 90 -4.96 8.91 -11.42
C GLU A 90 -5.21 8.58 -9.94
N GLY A 91 -4.77 7.41 -9.47
CA GLY A 91 -5.02 7.00 -8.08
C GLY A 91 -4.76 5.54 -7.79
N GLY A 92 -5.58 4.98 -6.91
CA GLY A 92 -5.59 3.55 -6.61
C GLY A 92 -6.99 2.95 -6.75
N PRO A 93 -7.17 1.69 -6.30
CA PRO A 93 -8.49 1.06 -6.33
C PRO A 93 -9.51 1.84 -5.50
N LEU A 94 -10.79 1.75 -5.88
CA LEU A 94 -11.88 2.21 -5.04
C LEU A 94 -11.99 1.29 -3.82
N VAL A 95 -11.88 1.89 -2.64
CA VAL A 95 -11.97 1.15 -1.38
C VAL A 95 -13.41 1.21 -0.90
N TYR A 96 -14.13 0.08 -0.92
CA TYR A 96 -15.56 0.02 -0.57
C TYR A 96 -15.87 0.62 0.82
N THR A 97 -14.99 0.40 1.79
CA THR A 97 -15.17 0.95 3.15
C THR A 97 -15.03 2.48 3.23
N MET A 98 -14.55 3.12 2.15
CA MET A 98 -14.34 4.57 2.05
C MET A 98 -15.25 5.19 0.97
N GLU A 99 -16.16 4.41 0.36
CA GLU A 99 -16.98 4.81 -0.79
C GLU A 99 -17.90 6.01 -0.47
N SER A 100 -18.39 6.12 0.76
CA SER A 100 -19.21 7.27 1.20
C SER A 100 -18.39 8.49 1.62
N GLU A 101 -17.06 8.42 1.59
CA GLU A 101 -16.15 9.44 2.12
C GLU A 101 -15.15 9.88 1.06
N GLU A 102 -15.61 10.70 0.10
CA GLU A 102 -14.79 11.18 -1.04
C GLU A 102 -13.44 11.78 -0.61
N ASP A 103 -13.42 12.53 0.50
CA ASP A 103 -12.21 13.12 1.06
C ASP A 103 -11.16 12.06 1.43
N GLN A 104 -11.60 10.89 1.88
CA GLN A 104 -10.75 9.77 2.21
C GLN A 104 -10.25 9.07 0.96
N GLN A 105 -11.10 8.84 -0.04
CA GLN A 105 -10.68 8.30 -1.34
C GLN A 105 -9.65 9.22 -2.01
N ARG A 106 -9.88 10.54 -2.05
CA ARG A 106 -8.90 11.50 -2.62
C ARG A 106 -7.55 11.48 -1.89
N SER A 107 -7.58 11.28 -0.58
CA SER A 107 -6.38 11.08 0.24
C SER A 107 -5.64 9.80 -0.11
N PHE A 108 -6.38 8.71 -0.26
CA PHE A 108 -5.88 7.42 -0.65
C PHE A 108 -5.24 7.49 -2.04
N ASP A 109 -5.94 8.04 -3.04
CA ASP A 109 -5.44 8.24 -4.40
C ASP A 109 -4.17 9.08 -4.44
N SER A 110 -4.10 10.15 -3.63
CA SER A 110 -2.88 10.96 -3.49
C SER A 110 -1.69 10.13 -2.99
N THR A 111 -1.93 9.15 -2.13
CA THR A 111 -0.88 8.23 -1.66
C THR A 111 -0.50 7.24 -2.76
N CYS A 112 -1.47 6.63 -3.42
CA CYS A 112 -1.26 5.71 -4.54
C CYS A 112 -0.44 6.35 -5.66
N LYS A 113 -0.75 7.59 -6.05
CA LYS A 113 0.04 8.36 -7.02
C LYS A 113 1.50 8.55 -6.59
N LYS A 114 1.74 8.80 -5.30
CA LYS A 114 3.12 8.94 -4.78
C LYS A 114 3.88 7.61 -4.82
N VAL A 115 3.21 6.51 -4.49
CA VAL A 115 3.79 5.15 -4.60
C VAL A 115 4.09 4.83 -6.06
N HIS A 116 3.14 5.07 -6.97
CA HIS A 116 3.31 4.84 -8.41
C HIS A 116 4.55 5.57 -8.93
N ARG A 117 4.65 6.88 -8.66
CA ARG A 117 5.83 7.68 -9.05
C ARG A 117 7.13 7.15 -8.43
N PHE A 118 7.10 6.73 -7.17
CA PHE A 118 8.27 6.18 -6.50
C PHE A 118 8.76 4.87 -7.15
N LEU A 119 7.84 3.95 -7.45
CA LEU A 119 8.16 2.69 -8.10
C LEU A 119 8.65 2.90 -9.55
N SER A 120 8.00 3.79 -10.30
CA SER A 120 8.39 4.15 -11.67
C SER A 120 9.76 4.83 -11.77
N GLN A 121 10.19 5.55 -10.72
CA GLN A 121 11.52 6.17 -10.64
C GLN A 121 12.60 5.19 -10.18
N SER A 122 12.24 4.16 -9.42
CA SER A 122 13.19 3.16 -8.90
C SER A 122 13.51 2.05 -9.89
N SER A 123 12.72 1.94 -10.98
CA SER A 123 12.93 1.00 -12.09
C SER A 123 13.84 1.55 -13.20
N ARG A 124 14.56 2.64 -12.94
CA ARG A 124 15.49 3.30 -13.88
C ARG A 124 16.93 3.22 -13.41
#